data_AF-A0A3D0ZB68-F1
#
_entry.id   AF-A0A3D0ZB68-F1
#
_cell.length_a   1.000
_cell.length_b   1.000
_cell.length_c   1.000
_cell.angle_alpha   90.00
_cell.angle_beta   90.00
_cell.angle_gamma   90.00
#
_symmetry.space_group_name_H-M   'P 1'
#
loop_
_entity.id
_entity.type
_entity.pdbx_description
1 polymer ?
#
loop_
_entity_poly.entity_id
_entity_poly.type
_entity_poly.pdbx_seq_one_letter_code
_entity_poly.pdbx_strand_id
1 'polypeptide(L)'
;MKKIDPQKFRSPSVVFAAYILISSLLIMGFRLIFPGEEPPLPNFARNWRLLRGLLDTLAFFPALALSAMTIPFGMIPKSGELYGSFSPKSFARLDGPVTIAICAAALYALVFLLAQPIARDHEEDMRFKAELYHLAKERAQTHRDAGEWLAASQFIEMAETVWNNSPELTALKNETAIHLEEDYFSAAEEREEIRDKLKAEPRNAALAGIPGQKQPVNAAEAIAQGEAAFAEERFYDAHWLATLGERLARQGSIEAANAARLAGRAWNRIETLEPDSRERERRSLYWLKQSGYTAMVSGDWIRAFYIFQELVKKTPDDPDAKNFLIASEKGTRETSFFIDEMEMSLRQNLAGALFSLPAETRSGAQGRAVLRFSGLSTEADYAYGTGFEYLSVDSAARPLIRLNAPYVKLLPVTLDGRRQVLVLTRALDRRDENRRWEAEWNPDHTPESPPELASTPLLLDVSYEDFLILFRMRRGLSNLSMGELFAASKTLGNAGYIPQTFETEILNRLGAVFFFLPMTIVALIAGWRYRAKNRPRYFFVLMLAVLPCVFHGLIQACQAVLNNTGVWLTLSVGFPWALVICFAATAISLVLALILLVAQR
;
A
#
# COMPACT_ATOMS: atom_id res chain seq x y z
N MET A 1 -48.97 1.01 29.03
CA MET A 1 -48.44 2.10 28.17
C MET A 1 -48.34 3.38 28.99
N LYS A 2 -47.13 3.78 29.42
CA LYS A 2 -46.91 5.04 30.14
C LYS A 2 -47.30 6.21 29.21
N LYS A 3 -48.28 7.02 29.62
CA LYS A 3 -48.61 8.28 28.94
C LYS A 3 -47.34 9.13 28.87
N ILE A 4 -46.84 9.36 27.66
CA ILE A 4 -45.69 10.21 27.41
C ILE A 4 -46.13 11.65 27.69
N ASP A 5 -45.51 12.27 28.68
CA ASP A 5 -45.89 13.58 29.20
C ASP A 5 -45.56 14.69 28.17
N PRO A 6 -46.57 15.39 27.59
CA PRO A 6 -46.34 16.37 26.51
C PRO A 6 -45.52 17.59 26.95
N GLN A 7 -45.29 17.78 28.25
CA GLN A 7 -44.39 18.81 28.76
C GLN A 7 -42.90 18.49 28.54
N LYS A 8 -42.49 17.21 28.52
CA LYS A 8 -41.09 16.83 28.23
C LYS A 8 -40.68 17.14 26.79
N PHE A 9 -41.61 17.04 25.84
CA PHE A 9 -41.40 17.39 24.43
C PHE A 9 -41.22 18.89 24.17
N ARG A 10 -41.56 19.75 25.15
CA ARG A 10 -41.35 21.21 25.06
C ARG A 10 -40.07 21.68 25.74
N SER A 11 -39.24 20.76 26.26
CA SER A 11 -37.95 21.15 26.83
C SER A 11 -37.03 21.71 25.73
N PRO A 12 -36.29 22.81 25.98
CA PRO A 12 -35.39 23.43 25.00
C PRO A 12 -34.37 22.43 24.41
N SER A 13 -33.94 21.45 25.20
CA SER A 13 -33.00 20.40 24.82
C SER A 13 -33.57 19.47 23.74
N VAL A 14 -34.85 19.08 23.86
CA VAL A 14 -35.50 18.22 22.86
C VAL A 14 -35.72 18.97 21.56
N VAL A 15 -36.08 20.27 21.63
CA VAL A 15 -36.24 21.12 20.45
C VAL A 15 -34.90 21.33 19.73
N PHE A 16 -33.82 21.56 20.49
CA PHE A 16 -32.46 21.67 19.96
C PHE A 16 -32.04 20.38 19.22
N ALA A 17 -32.17 19.24 19.88
CA ALA A 17 -31.81 17.95 19.30
C ALA A 17 -32.66 17.59 18.07
N ALA A 18 -33.98 17.83 18.14
CA ALA A 18 -34.87 17.60 17.00
C ALA A 18 -34.56 18.51 15.82
N TYR A 19 -34.25 19.79 16.07
CA TYR A 19 -33.90 20.74 15.00
C TYR A 19 -32.61 20.34 14.30
N ILE A 20 -31.57 19.96 15.04
CA ILE A 20 -30.31 19.48 14.46
C ILE A 20 -30.58 18.21 13.66
N LEU A 21 -31.27 17.22 14.24
CA LEU A 21 -31.51 15.94 13.58
C LEU A 21 -32.33 16.08 12.29
N ILE A 22 -33.40 16.88 12.31
CA ILE A 22 -34.21 17.15 11.12
C ILE A 22 -33.40 17.91 10.07
N SER A 23 -32.63 18.92 10.47
CA SER A 23 -31.80 19.71 9.54
C SER A 23 -30.70 18.85 8.92
N SER A 24 -30.04 17.98 9.69
CA SER A 24 -29.06 17.02 9.20
C SER A 24 -29.68 16.03 8.21
N LEU A 25 -30.87 15.51 8.49
CA LEU A 25 -31.59 14.63 7.56
C LEU A 25 -31.99 15.37 6.27
N LEU A 26 -32.39 16.64 6.35
CA LEU A 26 -32.71 17.46 5.19
C LEU A 26 -31.48 17.73 4.33
N ILE A 27 -30.32 18.04 4.92
CA ILE A 27 -29.05 18.24 4.19
C ILE A 27 -28.64 16.95 3.50
N MET A 28 -28.72 15.82 4.20
CA MET A 28 -28.37 14.51 3.64
C MET A 28 -29.34 14.11 2.52
N GLY A 29 -30.65 14.33 2.71
CA GLY A 29 -31.67 14.11 1.68
C GLY A 29 -31.50 15.02 0.46
N PHE A 30 -31.16 16.29 0.68
CA PHE A 30 -30.87 17.25 -0.39
C PHE A 30 -29.69 16.79 -1.24
N ARG A 31 -28.61 16.28 -0.63
CA ARG A 31 -27.45 15.76 -1.37
C ARG A 31 -27.69 14.45 -2.12
N LEU A 32 -28.66 13.65 -1.69
CA LEU A 32 -29.07 12.48 -2.44
C LEU A 32 -29.80 12.84 -3.75
N ILE A 33 -30.52 13.97 -3.76
CA ILE A 33 -31.26 14.48 -4.93
C ILE A 33 -30.38 15.38 -5.80
N PHE A 34 -29.62 16.28 -5.19
CA PHE A 34 -28.71 17.23 -5.83
C PHE A 34 -27.26 16.90 -5.46
N PRO A 35 -26.59 16.05 -6.26
CA PRO A 35 -25.26 15.55 -5.93
C PRO A 35 -24.20 16.66 -5.84
N GLY A 36 -24.42 17.79 -6.52
CA GLY A 36 -23.44 18.89 -6.57
C GLY A 36 -22.28 18.51 -7.46
N GLU A 37 -21.19 18.03 -6.86
CA GLU A 37 -20.03 17.52 -7.60
C GLU A 37 -20.33 16.12 -8.14
N GLU A 38 -19.96 15.86 -9.39
CA GLU A 38 -20.09 14.54 -9.99
C GLU A 38 -19.21 13.54 -9.23
N PRO A 39 -19.71 12.32 -8.98
CA PRO A 39 -18.92 11.30 -8.31
C PRO A 39 -17.72 10.95 -9.19
N PRO A 40 -16.53 10.76 -8.58
CA PRO A 40 -15.31 10.55 -9.33
C PRO A 40 -15.35 9.25 -10.16
N LEU A 41 -16.12 8.25 -9.73
CA LEU A 41 -16.53 7.11 -10.54
C LEU A 41 -18.01 6.77 -10.33
N PRO A 42 -18.71 6.26 -11.36
CA PRO A 42 -20.11 5.82 -11.23
C PRO A 42 -20.33 4.78 -10.13
N ASN A 43 -19.38 3.85 -9.93
CA ASN A 43 -19.44 2.83 -8.88
C ASN A 43 -19.50 3.45 -7.46
N PHE A 44 -18.85 4.59 -7.26
CA PHE A 44 -18.84 5.29 -5.97
C PHE A 44 -20.03 6.22 -5.76
N ALA A 45 -20.93 6.38 -6.73
CA ALA A 45 -21.98 7.40 -6.70
C ALA A 45 -22.81 7.42 -5.40
N ARG A 46 -23.20 6.25 -4.88
CA ARG A 46 -23.98 6.18 -3.63
C ARG A 46 -23.15 6.59 -2.42
N ASN A 47 -21.96 6.02 -2.27
CA ASN A 47 -21.09 6.27 -1.13
C ASN A 47 -20.57 7.72 -1.14
N TRP A 48 -20.24 8.24 -2.32
CA TRP A 48 -19.86 9.63 -2.54
C TRP A 48 -20.93 10.61 -2.07
N ARG A 49 -22.19 10.39 -2.48
CA ARG A 49 -23.31 11.26 -2.08
C ARG A 49 -23.56 11.24 -0.57
N LEU A 50 -23.50 10.05 0.05
CA LEU A 50 -23.66 9.91 1.50
C LEU A 50 -22.51 10.58 2.26
N LEU A 51 -21.28 10.37 1.81
CA LEU A 51 -20.09 10.96 2.42
C LEU A 51 -20.08 12.47 2.30
N ARG A 52 -20.43 13.03 1.13
CA ARG A 52 -20.52 14.48 0.94
C ARG A 52 -21.66 15.08 1.74
N GLY A 53 -22.81 14.40 1.81
CA GLY A 53 -23.90 14.78 2.70
C GLY A 53 -23.51 14.81 4.18
N LEU A 54 -22.70 13.84 4.62
CA LEU A 54 -22.13 13.83 5.97
C LEU A 54 -21.18 15.01 6.16
N LEU A 55 -20.21 15.21 5.28
CA LEU A 55 -19.25 16.32 5.34
C LEU A 55 -19.93 17.69 5.37
N ASP A 56 -20.96 17.89 4.56
CA ASP A 56 -21.73 19.13 4.59
C ASP A 56 -22.51 19.28 5.88
N THR A 57 -23.10 18.19 6.41
CA THR A 57 -23.75 18.20 7.72
C THR A 57 -22.78 18.62 8.81
N LEU A 58 -21.53 18.15 8.76
CA LEU A 58 -20.47 18.56 9.67
C LEU A 58 -20.09 20.02 9.49
N ALA A 59 -19.97 20.50 8.25
CA ALA A 59 -19.66 21.90 7.94
C ALA A 59 -20.77 22.87 8.37
N PHE A 60 -22.03 22.48 8.25
CA PHE A 60 -23.19 23.27 8.69
C PHE A 60 -23.51 23.12 10.18
N PHE A 61 -22.98 22.11 10.86
CA PHE A 61 -23.28 21.84 12.27
C PHE A 61 -23.11 23.08 13.17
N PRO A 62 -22.01 23.85 13.10
CA PRO A 62 -21.86 25.05 13.92
C PRO A 62 -22.98 26.07 13.67
N ALA A 63 -23.35 26.28 12.41
CA ALA A 63 -24.40 27.23 12.05
C ALA A 63 -25.79 26.78 12.54
N LEU A 64 -26.06 25.47 12.42
CA LEU A 64 -27.28 24.84 12.92
C LEU A 64 -27.35 24.89 14.45
N ALA A 65 -26.24 24.73 15.16
CA ALA A 65 -26.20 24.83 16.61
C ALA A 65 -26.48 26.28 17.08
N LEU A 66 -25.89 27.28 16.42
CA LEU A 66 -26.17 28.70 16.72
C LEU A 66 -27.63 29.07 16.42
N SER A 67 -28.21 28.57 15.33
CA SER A 67 -29.62 28.78 15.04
C SER A 67 -30.54 28.07 16.03
N ALA A 68 -30.22 26.83 16.40
CA ALA A 68 -30.96 26.06 17.39
C ALA A 68 -30.90 26.68 18.80
N MET A 69 -29.89 27.49 19.12
CA MET A 69 -29.80 28.23 20.39
C MET A 69 -30.43 29.62 20.36
N THR A 70 -30.58 30.22 19.19
CA THR A 70 -31.19 31.56 19.07
C THR A 70 -32.70 31.46 18.92
N ILE A 71 -33.18 30.48 18.16
CA ILE A 71 -34.57 30.35 17.76
C ILE A 71 -35.51 30.02 18.95
N PRO A 72 -35.30 28.94 19.72
CA PRO A 72 -36.20 28.60 20.83
C PRO A 72 -36.19 29.67 21.93
N PHE A 73 -35.03 30.30 22.16
CA PHE A 73 -34.86 31.30 23.20
C PHE A 73 -35.42 32.67 22.82
N GLY A 74 -35.34 33.05 21.55
CA GLY A 74 -36.03 34.22 21.01
C GLY A 74 -37.55 34.11 21.04
N MET A 75 -38.10 32.89 21.11
CA MET A 75 -39.54 32.64 21.15
C MET A 75 -40.15 32.62 22.55
N ILE A 76 -39.35 32.66 23.61
CA ILE A 76 -39.89 32.79 24.97
C ILE A 76 -40.47 34.21 25.10
N PRO A 77 -41.80 34.38 25.23
CA PRO A 77 -42.40 35.70 25.31
C PRO A 77 -41.85 36.44 26.54
N LYS A 78 -41.63 37.75 26.40
CA LYS A 78 -41.15 38.59 27.49
C LYS A 78 -42.22 38.62 28.59
N SER A 79 -42.09 37.79 29.62
CA SER A 79 -42.92 37.86 30.83
C SER A 79 -42.61 39.18 31.52
N GLY A 80 -43.64 39.95 31.90
CA GLY A 80 -43.52 41.31 32.45
C GLY A 80 -42.80 41.44 33.79
N GLU A 81 -42.09 40.43 34.25
CA GLU A 81 -41.29 40.47 35.47
C GLU A 81 -39.90 41.05 35.15
N LEU A 82 -39.73 42.34 35.46
CA LEU A 82 -38.44 43.03 35.50
C LEU A 82 -37.64 42.49 36.69
N TYR A 83 -36.92 41.38 36.51
CA TYR A 83 -35.94 40.94 37.48
C TYR A 83 -34.70 41.83 37.39
N GLY A 84 -34.21 42.31 38.54
CA GLY A 84 -32.92 43.00 38.60
C GLY A 84 -31.80 42.10 38.09
N SER A 85 -30.82 42.70 37.40
CA SER A 85 -29.52 42.07 37.14
C SER A 85 -28.98 41.49 38.46
N PHE A 86 -28.49 40.25 38.46
CA PHE A 86 -28.03 39.48 39.64
C PHE A 86 -29.10 38.82 40.54
N SER A 87 -30.22 38.33 40.01
CA SER A 87 -31.11 37.45 40.80
C SER A 87 -30.71 35.96 40.69
N PRO A 88 -30.79 35.16 41.76
CA PRO A 88 -30.58 33.70 41.71
C PRO A 88 -31.56 33.00 40.74
N LYS A 89 -32.77 33.57 40.58
CA LYS A 89 -33.81 33.05 39.69
C LYS A 89 -33.49 33.26 38.20
N SER A 90 -32.77 34.34 37.85
CA SER A 90 -32.26 34.53 36.48
C SER A 90 -31.15 33.53 36.13
N PHE A 91 -30.27 33.21 37.09
CA PHE A 91 -29.22 32.20 36.90
C PHE A 91 -29.79 30.79 36.75
N ALA A 92 -30.75 30.40 37.60
CA ALA A 92 -31.42 29.10 37.50
C ALA A 92 -32.14 28.88 36.15
N ARG A 93 -32.52 29.97 35.47
CA ARG A 93 -33.16 29.91 34.14
C ARG A 93 -32.15 29.84 32.98
N LEU A 94 -30.89 30.22 33.21
CA LEU A 94 -29.79 30.19 32.23
C LEU A 94 -28.90 28.94 32.35
N ASP A 95 -29.03 28.16 33.43
CA ASP A 95 -28.27 26.92 33.64
C ASP A 95 -28.50 25.86 32.53
N GLY A 96 -29.75 25.53 32.22
CA GLY A 96 -30.10 24.60 31.13
C GLY A 96 -29.56 25.02 29.74
N PRO A 97 -29.74 26.28 29.31
CA PRO A 97 -29.20 26.76 28.03
C PRO A 97 -27.67 26.73 27.94
N VAL A 98 -26.98 27.13 29.01
CA VAL A 98 -25.51 27.12 29.05
C VAL A 98 -24.98 25.70 29.04
N THR A 99 -25.60 24.76 29.77
CA THR A 99 -25.22 23.34 29.71
C THR A 99 -25.42 22.75 28.32
N ILE A 100 -26.49 23.11 27.59
CA ILE A 100 -26.67 22.74 26.18
C ILE A 100 -25.57 23.33 25.30
N ALA A 101 -25.17 24.59 25.51
CA ALA A 101 -24.08 25.21 24.76
C ALA A 101 -22.74 24.49 24.96
N ILE A 102 -22.42 24.12 26.20
CA ILE A 102 -21.22 23.34 26.53
C ILE A 102 -21.29 21.94 25.88
N CYS A 103 -22.43 21.24 26.01
CA CYS A 103 -22.61 19.93 25.39
C CYS A 103 -22.52 19.98 23.86
N ALA A 104 -23.08 21.01 23.22
CA ALA A 104 -23.00 21.21 21.78
C ALA A 104 -21.56 21.51 21.34
N ALA A 105 -20.82 22.30 22.12
CA ALA A 105 -19.41 22.57 21.85
C ALA A 105 -18.53 21.33 22.02
N ALA A 106 -18.77 20.52 23.05
CA ALA A 106 -18.10 19.25 23.25
C ALA A 106 -18.41 18.25 22.11
N LEU A 107 -19.67 18.19 21.67
CA LEU A 107 -20.06 17.35 20.54
C LEU A 107 -19.41 17.83 19.24
N TYR A 108 -19.38 19.14 18.99
CA TYR A 108 -18.68 19.71 17.84
C TYR A 108 -17.20 19.36 17.87
N ALA A 109 -16.53 19.54 19.01
CA ALA A 109 -15.12 19.21 19.18
C ALA A 109 -14.83 17.74 18.83
N LEU A 110 -15.65 16.82 19.35
CA LEU A 110 -15.50 15.38 19.11
C LEU A 110 -15.67 15.05 17.63
N VAL A 111 -16.74 15.56 17.01
CA VAL A 111 -17.05 15.26 15.62
C VAL A 111 -16.07 15.92 14.65
N PHE A 112 -15.67 17.17 14.91
CA PHE A 112 -14.72 17.92 14.08
C PHE A 112 -13.29 17.37 14.17
N LEU A 113 -12.83 16.96 15.36
CA LEU A 113 -11.46 16.47 15.53
C LEU A 113 -11.28 14.98 15.18
N LEU A 114 -12.34 14.17 15.28
CA LEU A 114 -12.27 12.73 15.03
C LEU A 114 -12.97 12.33 13.73
N ALA A 115 -14.25 12.69 13.56
CA ALA A 115 -15.04 12.17 12.44
C ALA A 115 -14.73 12.87 11.11
N GLN A 116 -14.46 14.18 11.13
CA GLN A 116 -14.13 14.94 9.92
C GLN A 116 -12.86 14.46 9.21
N PRO A 117 -11.69 14.26 9.87
CA PRO A 117 -10.49 13.80 9.16
C PRO A 117 -10.71 12.41 8.54
N ILE A 118 -11.42 11.50 9.23
CA ILE A 118 -11.77 10.17 8.70
C ILE A 118 -12.66 10.30 7.46
N ALA A 119 -13.67 11.16 7.51
CA ALA A 119 -14.56 11.39 6.37
C ALA A 119 -13.84 12.02 5.17
N ARG A 120 -12.89 12.93 5.42
CA ARG A 120 -12.06 13.54 4.36
C ARG A 120 -11.06 12.56 3.77
N ASP A 121 -10.43 11.72 4.58
CA ASP A 121 -9.55 10.66 4.09
C ASP A 121 -10.30 9.69 3.16
N HIS A 122 -11.53 9.33 3.51
CA HIS A 122 -12.36 8.49 2.65
C HIS A 122 -12.80 9.19 1.34
N GLU A 123 -12.99 10.51 1.37
CA GLU A 123 -13.32 11.31 0.18
C GLU A 123 -12.13 11.32 -0.80
N GLU A 124 -10.95 11.63 -0.28
CA GLU A 124 -9.73 11.67 -1.08
C GLU A 124 -9.34 10.28 -1.57
N ASP A 125 -9.53 9.21 -0.79
CA ASP A 125 -9.33 7.82 -1.23
C ASP A 125 -10.21 7.47 -2.45
N MET A 126 -11.47 7.94 -2.50
CA MET A 126 -12.34 7.73 -3.66
C MET A 126 -11.88 8.52 -4.90
N ARG A 127 -11.50 9.80 -4.74
CA ARG A 127 -10.95 10.61 -5.85
C ARG A 127 -9.70 9.96 -6.42
N PHE A 128 -8.84 9.55 -5.51
CA PHE A 128 -7.56 8.95 -5.83
C PHE A 128 -7.70 7.61 -6.57
N LYS A 129 -8.62 6.75 -6.12
CA LYS A 129 -8.97 5.51 -6.85
C LYS A 129 -9.50 5.78 -8.25
N ALA A 130 -10.30 6.83 -8.42
CA ALA A 130 -10.79 7.22 -9.73
C ALA A 130 -9.67 7.68 -10.67
N GLU A 131 -8.77 8.53 -10.19
CA GLU A 131 -7.58 8.95 -10.95
C GLU A 131 -6.73 7.74 -11.36
N LEU A 132 -6.49 6.80 -10.45
CA LEU A 132 -5.78 5.55 -10.75
C LEU A 132 -6.49 4.74 -11.84
N TYR A 133 -7.82 4.61 -11.78
CA TYR A 133 -8.60 3.90 -12.80
C TYR A 133 -8.47 4.56 -14.17
N HIS A 134 -8.59 5.90 -14.24
CA HIS A 134 -8.47 6.62 -15.51
C HIS A 134 -7.06 6.50 -16.10
N LEU A 135 -6.02 6.64 -15.27
CA LEU A 135 -4.63 6.48 -15.68
C LEU A 135 -4.33 5.05 -16.16
N ALA A 136 -4.79 4.04 -15.43
CA ALA A 136 -4.61 2.64 -15.80
C ALA A 136 -5.34 2.31 -17.11
N LYS A 137 -6.57 2.80 -17.28
CA LYS A 137 -7.33 2.64 -18.53
C LYS A 137 -6.62 3.31 -19.71
N GLU A 138 -6.14 4.54 -19.56
CA GLU A 138 -5.42 5.26 -20.61
C GLU A 138 -4.11 4.56 -21.02
N ARG A 139 -3.36 4.03 -20.04
CA ARG A 139 -2.17 3.22 -20.32
C ARG A 139 -2.51 1.92 -21.02
N ALA A 140 -3.55 1.22 -20.58
CA ALA A 140 -4.01 0.00 -21.25
C ALA A 140 -4.39 0.27 -22.71
N GLN A 141 -5.04 1.40 -22.99
CA GLN A 141 -5.36 1.83 -24.36
C GLN A 141 -4.10 2.15 -25.17
N THR A 142 -3.16 2.90 -24.59
CA THR A 142 -1.88 3.21 -25.25
C THR A 142 -1.09 1.95 -25.62
N HIS A 143 -0.99 0.97 -24.70
CA HIS A 143 -0.29 -0.30 -24.97
C HIS A 143 -1.04 -1.18 -25.96
N ARG A 144 -2.38 -1.16 -25.93
CA ARG A 144 -3.21 -1.77 -26.97
C ARG A 144 -2.91 -1.17 -28.34
N ASP A 145 -2.86 0.16 -28.45
CA ASP A 145 -2.60 0.85 -29.72
C ASP A 145 -1.18 0.57 -30.23
N ALA A 146 -0.24 0.26 -29.33
CA ALA A 146 1.11 -0.19 -29.65
C ALA A 146 1.21 -1.68 -30.00
N GLY A 147 0.15 -2.47 -29.82
CA GLY A 147 0.14 -3.93 -30.01
C GLY A 147 0.84 -4.72 -28.89
N GLU A 148 1.10 -4.10 -27.74
CA GLU A 148 1.76 -4.71 -26.58
C GLU A 148 0.72 -5.33 -25.64
N TRP A 149 0.13 -6.47 -26.04
CA TRP A 149 -1.03 -7.06 -25.37
C TRP A 149 -0.80 -7.49 -23.92
N LEU A 150 0.39 -8.01 -23.60
CA LEU A 150 0.76 -8.41 -22.24
C LEU A 150 0.87 -7.20 -21.29
N ALA A 151 1.43 -6.08 -21.77
CA ALA A 151 1.50 -4.86 -20.97
C ALA A 151 0.10 -4.26 -20.78
N ALA A 152 -0.73 -4.29 -21.84
CA ALA A 152 -2.12 -3.85 -21.76
C ALA A 152 -2.92 -4.67 -20.73
N SER A 153 -2.74 -6.00 -20.67
CA SER A 153 -3.46 -6.86 -19.71
C SER A 153 -3.12 -6.51 -18.25
N GLN A 154 -1.86 -6.20 -17.94
CA GLN A 154 -1.43 -5.79 -16.60
C GLN A 154 -2.12 -4.50 -16.14
N PHE A 155 -2.27 -3.52 -17.04
CA PHE A 155 -2.98 -2.27 -16.72
C PHE A 155 -4.50 -2.48 -16.61
N ILE A 156 -5.06 -3.42 -17.36
CA ILE A 156 -6.48 -3.82 -17.23
C ILE A 156 -6.73 -4.45 -15.87
N GLU A 157 -5.89 -5.39 -15.43
CA GLU A 157 -5.98 -5.99 -14.09
C GLU A 157 -5.92 -4.92 -12.99
N MET A 158 -5.02 -3.94 -13.12
CA MET A 158 -4.96 -2.79 -12.21
C MET A 158 -6.28 -2.00 -12.19
N ALA A 159 -6.87 -1.71 -13.36
CA ALA A 159 -8.14 -1.00 -13.45
C ALA A 159 -9.32 -1.82 -12.88
N GLU A 160 -9.30 -3.15 -13.04
CA GLU A 160 -10.30 -4.05 -12.46
C GLU A 160 -10.31 -3.93 -10.93
N THR A 161 -9.14 -3.88 -10.28
CA THR A 161 -9.06 -3.73 -8.82
C THR A 161 -9.88 -2.56 -8.26
N VAL A 162 -10.05 -1.49 -9.06
CA VAL A 162 -10.87 -0.33 -8.71
C VAL A 162 -12.33 -0.52 -9.14
N TRP A 163 -12.57 -0.96 -10.38
CA TRP A 163 -13.92 -1.13 -10.93
C TRP A 163 -14.03 -2.34 -11.87
N ASN A 164 -14.24 -3.52 -11.29
CA ASN A 164 -14.41 -4.81 -11.98
C ASN A 164 -15.46 -4.83 -13.11
N ASN A 165 -16.53 -4.03 -13.04
CA ASN A 165 -17.71 -4.15 -13.91
C ASN A 165 -17.95 -2.91 -14.79
N SER A 166 -16.88 -2.25 -15.24
CA SER A 166 -17.01 -1.17 -16.23
C SER A 166 -17.25 -1.75 -17.63
N PRO A 167 -18.30 -1.33 -18.37
CA PRO A 167 -18.59 -1.86 -19.70
C PRO A 167 -17.43 -1.63 -20.68
N GLU A 168 -16.77 -0.48 -20.58
CA GLU A 168 -15.63 -0.12 -21.42
C GLU A 168 -14.40 -0.97 -21.10
N LEU A 169 -14.15 -1.24 -19.81
CA LEU A 169 -13.03 -2.08 -19.38
C LEU A 169 -13.26 -3.54 -19.77
N THR A 170 -14.50 -4.04 -19.65
CA THR A 170 -14.83 -5.41 -20.08
C THR A 170 -14.63 -5.61 -21.58
N ALA A 171 -14.96 -4.60 -22.40
CA ALA A 171 -14.71 -4.67 -23.84
C ALA A 171 -13.20 -4.70 -24.14
N LEU A 172 -12.43 -3.83 -23.48
CA LEU A 172 -10.98 -3.80 -23.59
C LEU A 172 -10.34 -5.12 -23.17
N LYS A 173 -10.80 -5.70 -22.05
CA LYS A 173 -10.32 -6.99 -21.54
C LYS A 173 -10.57 -8.13 -22.51
N ASN A 174 -11.79 -8.26 -23.01
CA ASN A 174 -12.14 -9.33 -23.94
C ASN A 174 -11.28 -9.26 -25.21
N GLU A 175 -11.08 -8.06 -25.74
CA GLU A 175 -10.21 -7.84 -26.90
C GLU A 175 -8.76 -8.20 -26.62
N THR A 176 -8.19 -7.73 -25.50
CA THR A 176 -6.81 -8.09 -25.13
C THR A 176 -6.65 -9.59 -24.89
N ALA A 177 -7.66 -10.28 -24.34
CA ALA A 177 -7.61 -11.71 -24.09
C ALA A 177 -7.57 -12.53 -25.39
N ILE A 178 -8.35 -12.12 -26.41
CA ILE A 178 -8.34 -12.76 -27.73
C ILE A 178 -6.94 -12.68 -28.36
N HIS A 179 -6.35 -11.48 -28.38
CA HIS A 179 -5.01 -11.31 -28.97
C HIS A 179 -3.89 -11.98 -28.16
N LEU A 180 -4.02 -12.02 -26.83
CA LEU A 180 -3.07 -12.76 -25.99
C LEU A 180 -3.12 -14.27 -26.30
N GLU A 181 -4.31 -14.84 -26.48
CA GLU A 181 -4.47 -16.24 -26.90
C GLU A 181 -3.86 -16.49 -28.30
N GLU A 182 -4.11 -15.62 -29.28
CA GLU A 182 -3.51 -15.69 -30.62
C GLU A 182 -1.97 -15.69 -30.58
N ASP A 183 -1.37 -14.80 -29.78
CA ASP A 183 0.08 -14.75 -29.57
C ASP A 183 0.62 -16.03 -28.92
N TYR A 184 -0.11 -16.61 -27.96
CA TYR A 184 0.29 -17.88 -27.35
C TYR A 184 0.22 -19.06 -28.33
N PHE A 185 -0.82 -19.14 -29.16
CA PHE A 185 -0.96 -20.21 -30.14
C PHE A 185 0.13 -20.14 -31.22
N SER A 186 0.40 -18.96 -31.76
CA SER A 186 1.46 -18.77 -32.77
C SER A 186 2.86 -19.11 -32.23
N ALA A 187 3.18 -18.71 -31.00
CA ALA A 187 4.44 -19.07 -30.36
C ALA A 187 4.56 -20.57 -30.04
N ALA A 188 3.45 -21.27 -29.83
CA ALA A 188 3.43 -22.73 -29.60
C ALA A 188 3.72 -23.51 -30.89
N GLU A 189 3.15 -23.08 -32.03
CA GLU A 189 3.40 -23.67 -33.34
C GLU A 189 4.88 -23.54 -33.75
N GLU A 190 5.47 -22.36 -33.53
CA GLU A 190 6.88 -22.11 -33.84
C GLU A 190 7.84 -22.99 -33.00
N ARG A 191 7.50 -23.23 -31.72
CA ARG A 191 8.26 -24.14 -30.84
C ARG A 191 8.13 -25.60 -31.27
N GLU A 192 6.98 -26.01 -31.77
CA GLU A 192 6.75 -27.36 -32.27
C GLU A 192 7.53 -27.61 -33.57
N GLU A 193 7.59 -26.62 -34.46
CA GLU A 193 8.40 -26.66 -35.68
C GLU A 193 9.91 -26.74 -35.39
N ILE A 194 10.40 -26.00 -34.40
CA ILE A 194 11.80 -26.07 -33.95
C ILE A 194 12.11 -27.46 -33.33
N ARG A 195 11.19 -28.02 -32.55
CA ARG A 195 11.33 -29.35 -31.92
C ARG A 195 11.38 -30.47 -32.97
N ASP A 196 10.61 -30.36 -34.04
CA ASP A 196 10.61 -31.34 -35.12
C ASP A 196 11.86 -31.22 -36.01
N LYS A 197 12.43 -30.01 -36.15
CA LYS A 197 13.76 -29.80 -36.76
C LYS A 197 14.89 -30.41 -35.92
N LEU A 198 14.79 -30.38 -34.58
CA LEU A 198 15.76 -30.98 -33.65
C LEU A 198 15.69 -32.52 -33.57
N LYS A 199 14.54 -33.13 -33.89
CA LYS A 199 14.39 -34.60 -33.95
C LYS A 199 14.92 -35.21 -35.26
N ALA A 200 15.24 -34.38 -36.26
CA ALA A 200 15.66 -34.79 -37.59
C ALA A 200 17.19 -34.81 -37.80
N GLU A 201 18.00 -34.79 -36.73
CA GLU A 201 19.45 -35.00 -36.85
C GLU A 201 19.78 -36.50 -37.02
N PRO A 202 20.53 -36.90 -38.08
CA PRO A 202 20.86 -38.29 -38.32
C PRO A 202 21.85 -38.84 -37.30
N ARG A 203 21.52 -40.01 -36.76
CA ARG A 203 22.28 -40.85 -35.82
C ARG A 203 23.54 -41.48 -36.44
N ASN A 204 24.35 -40.69 -37.14
CA ASN A 204 25.60 -41.12 -37.78
C ASN A 204 26.82 -40.45 -37.13
N ALA A 205 27.04 -40.73 -35.84
CA ALA A 205 28.32 -40.45 -35.20
C ALA A 205 29.24 -41.66 -35.41
N ALA A 206 30.34 -41.45 -36.14
CA ALA A 206 31.43 -42.41 -36.21
C ALA A 206 31.96 -42.67 -34.79
N LEU A 207 32.09 -43.94 -34.38
CA LEU A 207 32.67 -44.30 -33.09
C LEU A 207 34.11 -43.76 -33.04
N ALA A 208 34.36 -42.80 -32.15
CA ALA A 208 35.70 -42.28 -31.90
C ALA A 208 36.58 -43.40 -31.31
N GLY A 209 37.84 -43.45 -31.74
CA GLY A 209 38.81 -44.44 -31.26
C GLY A 209 39.15 -44.26 -29.77
N ILE A 210 39.45 -45.36 -29.09
CA ILE A 210 39.99 -45.33 -27.73
C ILE A 210 41.35 -44.59 -27.74
N PRO A 211 41.54 -43.51 -26.95
CA PRO A 211 42.80 -42.77 -26.91
C PRO A 211 43.97 -43.65 -26.48
N GLY A 212 45.06 -43.64 -27.26
CA GLY A 212 46.33 -44.29 -26.89
C GLY A 212 46.48 -45.77 -27.27
N GLN A 213 45.51 -46.38 -27.97
CA GLN A 213 45.60 -47.76 -28.46
C GLN A 213 45.57 -47.83 -30.00
N LYS A 214 46.36 -48.73 -30.60
CA LYS A 214 46.28 -49.03 -32.03
C LYS A 214 44.95 -49.70 -32.33
N GLN A 215 44.14 -49.10 -33.20
CA GLN A 215 42.86 -49.69 -33.61
C GLN A 215 43.12 -51.03 -34.33
N PRO A 216 42.38 -52.09 -33.97
CA PRO A 216 42.53 -53.39 -34.60
C PRO A 216 42.13 -53.31 -36.08
N VAL A 217 42.94 -53.94 -36.96
CA VAL A 217 42.79 -53.82 -38.42
C VAL A 217 41.81 -54.86 -38.98
N ASN A 218 41.53 -55.92 -38.21
CA ASN A 218 40.58 -56.97 -38.59
C ASN A 218 39.74 -57.46 -37.40
N ALA A 219 38.65 -58.18 -37.69
CA ALA A 219 37.71 -58.68 -36.68
C ALA A 219 38.36 -59.62 -35.65
N ALA A 220 39.32 -60.45 -36.06
CA ALA A 220 39.97 -61.40 -35.17
C ALA A 220 40.86 -60.70 -34.13
N GLU A 221 41.56 -59.65 -34.55
CA GLU A 221 42.40 -58.80 -33.70
C GLU A 221 41.54 -58.00 -32.71
N ALA A 222 40.39 -57.49 -33.16
CA ALA A 222 39.43 -56.79 -32.30
C ALA A 222 38.84 -57.71 -31.22
N ILE A 223 38.48 -58.95 -31.57
CA ILE A 223 37.97 -59.94 -30.62
C ILE A 223 39.08 -60.36 -29.63
N ALA A 224 40.31 -60.56 -30.09
CA ALA A 224 41.43 -60.94 -29.21
C ALA A 224 41.79 -59.83 -28.22
N GLN A 225 41.83 -58.57 -28.66
CA GLN A 225 42.01 -57.42 -27.77
C GLN A 225 40.81 -57.26 -26.82
N GLY A 226 39.59 -57.54 -27.28
CA GLY A 226 38.39 -57.53 -26.45
C GLY A 226 38.39 -58.60 -25.36
N GLU A 227 38.86 -59.83 -25.64
CA GLU A 227 39.00 -60.90 -24.63
C GLU A 227 40.08 -60.56 -23.60
N ALA A 228 41.20 -59.95 -24.03
CA ALA A 228 42.24 -59.46 -23.12
C ALA A 228 41.69 -58.37 -22.19
N ALA A 229 40.96 -57.39 -22.74
CA ALA A 229 40.30 -56.34 -21.95
C ALA A 229 39.25 -56.94 -21.00
N PHE A 230 38.53 -57.98 -21.40
CA PHE A 230 37.56 -58.67 -20.55
C PHE A 230 38.24 -59.41 -19.39
N ALA A 231 39.41 -60.02 -19.63
CA ALA A 231 40.21 -60.68 -18.60
C ALA A 231 40.87 -59.69 -17.62
N GLU A 232 41.20 -58.48 -18.08
CA GLU A 232 41.70 -57.37 -17.26
C GLU A 232 40.59 -56.60 -16.52
N GLU A 233 39.35 -57.10 -16.52
CA GLU A 233 38.16 -56.46 -15.93
C GLU A 233 37.80 -55.08 -16.53
N ARG A 234 38.36 -54.74 -17.70
CA ARG A 234 38.05 -53.53 -18.47
C ARG A 234 36.81 -53.77 -19.34
N PHE A 235 35.67 -53.98 -18.69
CA PHE A 235 34.45 -54.45 -19.35
C PHE A 235 33.90 -53.51 -20.43
N TYR A 236 34.04 -52.18 -20.27
CA TYR A 236 33.63 -51.20 -21.28
C TYR A 236 34.49 -51.26 -22.55
N ASP A 237 35.81 -51.41 -22.39
CA ASP A 237 36.73 -51.56 -23.53
C ASP A 237 36.51 -52.90 -24.23
N ALA A 238 36.25 -53.97 -23.46
CA ALA A 238 35.88 -55.27 -23.99
C ALA A 238 34.59 -55.22 -24.82
N HIS A 239 33.56 -54.50 -24.35
CA HIS A 239 32.31 -54.32 -25.09
C HIS A 239 32.50 -53.49 -26.37
N TRP A 240 33.28 -52.40 -26.30
CA TRP A 240 33.59 -51.55 -27.45
C TRP A 240 34.38 -52.31 -28.53
N LEU A 241 35.45 -53.03 -28.14
CA LEU A 241 36.28 -53.83 -29.04
C LEU A 241 35.51 -55.02 -29.64
N ALA A 242 34.62 -55.65 -28.87
CA ALA A 242 33.74 -56.69 -29.37
C ALA A 242 32.72 -56.14 -30.39
N THR A 243 32.14 -54.97 -30.14
CA THR A 243 31.22 -54.30 -31.07
C THR A 243 31.93 -53.86 -32.35
N LEU A 244 33.19 -53.41 -32.24
CA LEU A 244 34.04 -53.13 -33.39
C LEU A 244 34.37 -54.41 -34.18
N GLY A 245 34.70 -55.51 -33.48
CA GLY A 245 34.95 -56.82 -34.08
C GLY A 245 33.75 -57.40 -34.82
N GLU A 246 32.53 -57.19 -34.29
CA GLU A 246 31.28 -57.60 -34.96
C GLU A 246 31.06 -56.82 -36.26
N ARG A 247 31.37 -55.53 -36.28
CA ARG A 247 31.26 -54.67 -37.49
C ARG A 247 32.33 -54.97 -38.54
N LEU A 248 33.52 -55.36 -38.11
CA LEU A 248 34.63 -55.74 -39.00
C LEU A 248 34.49 -57.17 -39.55
N ALA A 249 33.65 -58.00 -38.93
CA ALA A 249 33.40 -59.37 -39.36
C ALA A 249 32.44 -59.42 -40.56
N ARG A 250 32.56 -60.46 -41.40
CA ARG A 250 31.56 -60.70 -42.45
C ARG A 250 30.26 -61.20 -41.80
N GLN A 251 29.12 -60.66 -42.24
CA GLN A 251 27.82 -61.06 -41.71
C GLN A 251 27.64 -62.59 -41.81
N GLY A 252 27.29 -63.22 -40.68
CA GLY A 252 27.14 -64.68 -40.57
C GLY A 252 28.42 -65.49 -40.36
N SER A 253 29.59 -64.85 -40.19
CA SER A 253 30.85 -65.55 -39.90
C SER A 253 30.95 -65.98 -38.43
N ILE A 254 31.85 -66.93 -38.15
CA ILE A 254 32.11 -67.42 -36.78
C ILE A 254 32.65 -66.27 -35.90
N GLU A 255 33.44 -65.37 -36.49
CA GLU A 255 33.99 -64.18 -35.86
C GLU A 255 32.87 -63.21 -35.45
N ALA A 256 31.85 -63.00 -36.28
CA ALA A 256 30.69 -62.19 -35.90
C ALA A 256 29.94 -62.78 -34.69
N ALA A 257 29.76 -64.12 -34.67
CA ALA A 257 29.12 -64.80 -33.54
C ALA A 257 29.97 -64.79 -32.25
N ASN A 258 31.30 -64.78 -32.37
CA ASN A 258 32.22 -64.68 -31.23
C ASN A 258 32.26 -63.26 -30.68
N ALA A 259 32.31 -62.26 -31.56
CA ALA A 259 32.23 -60.85 -31.21
C ALA A 259 30.92 -60.53 -30.49
N ALA A 260 29.77 -60.97 -31.01
CA ALA A 260 28.47 -60.78 -30.38
C ALA A 260 28.37 -61.46 -29.00
N ARG A 261 28.94 -62.67 -28.84
CA ARG A 261 28.99 -63.36 -27.54
C ARG A 261 29.87 -62.62 -26.53
N LEU A 262 31.03 -62.14 -26.94
CA LEU A 262 31.90 -61.34 -26.09
C LEU A 262 31.24 -60.01 -25.69
N ALA A 263 30.58 -59.34 -26.64
CA ALA A 263 29.82 -58.10 -26.38
C ALA A 263 28.71 -58.33 -25.35
N GLY A 264 27.96 -59.44 -25.46
CA GLY A 264 26.92 -59.81 -24.49
C GLY A 264 27.47 -60.16 -23.09
N ARG A 265 28.60 -60.89 -23.01
CA ARG A 265 29.25 -61.19 -21.72
C ARG A 265 29.79 -59.93 -21.05
N ALA A 266 30.42 -59.03 -21.82
CA ALA A 266 30.89 -57.74 -21.36
C ALA A 266 29.73 -56.88 -20.85
N TRP A 267 28.61 -56.83 -21.59
CA TRP A 267 27.43 -56.07 -21.20
C TRP A 267 26.79 -56.57 -19.90
N ASN A 268 26.64 -57.90 -19.73
CA ASN A 268 26.11 -58.47 -18.48
C ASN A 268 26.97 -58.12 -17.26
N ARG A 269 28.30 -57.99 -17.42
CA ARG A 269 29.19 -57.56 -16.33
C ARG A 269 29.10 -56.06 -16.06
N ILE A 270 28.97 -55.24 -17.10
CA ILE A 270 28.69 -53.80 -16.97
C ILE A 270 27.39 -53.58 -16.20
N GLU A 271 26.33 -54.32 -16.52
CA GLU A 271 25.01 -54.22 -15.86
C GLU A 271 25.08 -54.56 -14.36
N THR A 272 25.93 -55.51 -13.97
CA THR A 272 26.15 -55.84 -12.55
C THR A 272 26.98 -54.81 -11.76
N LEU A 273 27.67 -53.89 -12.45
CA LEU A 273 28.48 -52.84 -11.85
C LEU A 273 27.73 -51.50 -11.74
N GLU A 274 26.58 -51.35 -12.41
CA GLU A 274 25.74 -50.18 -12.25
C GLU A 274 25.03 -50.20 -10.88
N PRO A 275 25.11 -49.13 -10.08
CA PRO A 275 24.32 -49.04 -8.85
C PRO A 275 22.82 -49.13 -9.17
N ASP A 276 22.10 -49.91 -8.35
CA ASP A 276 20.64 -50.08 -8.45
C ASP A 276 19.97 -48.70 -8.55
N SER A 277 18.90 -48.60 -9.35
CA SER A 277 18.20 -47.33 -9.59
C SER A 277 17.77 -46.68 -8.27
N ARG A 278 17.40 -47.50 -7.27
CA ARG A 278 17.05 -47.07 -5.91
C ARG A 278 18.23 -46.53 -5.11
N GLU A 279 19.43 -47.06 -5.30
CA GLU A 279 20.65 -46.56 -4.63
C GLU A 279 21.12 -45.24 -5.23
N ARG A 280 21.02 -45.09 -6.56
CA ARG A 280 21.24 -43.81 -7.24
C ARG A 280 20.27 -42.75 -6.74
N GLU A 281 19.00 -43.10 -6.61
CA GLU A 281 17.97 -42.20 -6.12
C GLU A 281 18.21 -41.77 -4.66
N ARG A 282 18.47 -42.72 -3.73
CA ARG A 282 18.82 -42.39 -2.34
C ARG A 282 20.07 -41.52 -2.23
N ARG A 283 21.10 -41.82 -3.03
CA ARG A 283 22.33 -41.02 -3.07
C ARG A 283 22.04 -39.60 -3.59
N SER A 284 21.19 -39.46 -4.61
CA SER A 284 20.79 -38.15 -5.13
C SER A 284 20.03 -37.33 -4.10
N LEU A 285 19.11 -37.95 -3.35
CA LEU A 285 18.35 -37.29 -2.28
C LEU A 285 19.26 -36.86 -1.12
N TYR A 286 20.22 -37.70 -0.74
CA TYR A 286 21.22 -37.36 0.27
C TYR A 286 22.06 -36.15 -0.15
N TRP A 287 22.56 -36.15 -1.40
CA TRP A 287 23.32 -35.02 -1.94
C TRP A 287 22.49 -33.74 -2.02
N LEU A 288 21.21 -33.84 -2.37
CA LEU A 288 20.30 -32.71 -2.41
C LEU A 288 20.08 -32.12 -1.01
N LYS A 289 19.84 -32.97 0.00
CA LYS A 289 19.71 -32.58 1.40
C LYS A 289 20.99 -31.93 1.93
N GLN A 290 22.16 -32.49 1.60
CA GLN A 290 23.46 -31.92 1.97
C GLN A 290 23.68 -30.57 1.30
N SER A 291 23.39 -30.43 0.01
CA SER A 291 23.52 -29.17 -0.73
C SER A 291 22.60 -28.09 -0.17
N GLY A 292 21.35 -28.42 0.18
CA GLY A 292 20.41 -27.49 0.82
C GLY A 292 20.90 -27.03 2.19
N TYR A 293 21.43 -27.96 2.98
CA TYR A 293 22.01 -27.64 4.29
C TYR A 293 23.26 -26.76 4.17
N THR A 294 24.15 -27.04 3.21
CA THR A 294 25.32 -26.20 2.94
C THR A 294 24.90 -24.80 2.49
N ALA A 295 23.91 -24.67 1.61
CA ALA A 295 23.37 -23.37 1.19
C ALA A 295 22.84 -22.58 2.40
N MET A 296 22.07 -23.24 3.28
CA MET A 296 21.52 -22.65 4.50
C MET A 296 22.63 -22.15 5.45
N VAL A 297 23.66 -22.95 5.70
CA VAL A 297 24.80 -22.58 6.56
C VAL A 297 25.62 -21.44 5.94
N SER A 298 25.73 -21.40 4.62
CA SER A 298 26.41 -20.30 3.90
C SER A 298 25.62 -18.99 3.86
N GLY A 299 24.38 -18.97 4.36
CA GLY A 299 23.50 -17.80 4.34
C GLY A 299 22.78 -17.57 3.00
N ASP A 300 22.91 -18.48 2.04
CA ASP A 300 22.15 -18.47 0.78
C ASP A 300 20.76 -19.09 0.99
N TRP A 301 19.92 -18.34 1.69
CA TRP A 301 18.58 -18.77 2.08
C TRP A 301 17.67 -19.03 0.89
N ILE A 302 17.79 -18.24 -0.18
CA ILE A 302 16.99 -18.35 -1.41
C ILE A 302 17.23 -19.71 -2.06
N ARG A 303 18.51 -20.06 -2.28
CA ARG A 303 18.88 -21.35 -2.87
C ARG A 303 18.48 -22.51 -1.96
N ALA A 304 18.70 -22.37 -0.65
CA ALA A 304 18.28 -23.39 0.32
C ALA A 304 16.77 -23.64 0.27
N PHE A 305 15.96 -22.58 0.15
CA PHE A 305 14.50 -22.67 0.07
C PHE A 305 14.05 -23.49 -1.14
N TYR A 306 14.55 -23.21 -2.34
CA TYR A 306 14.17 -23.96 -3.54
C TYR A 306 14.63 -25.43 -3.47
N ILE A 307 15.84 -25.69 -2.96
CA ILE A 307 16.35 -27.06 -2.76
C ILE A 307 15.47 -27.86 -1.80
N PHE A 308 15.12 -27.29 -0.64
CA PHE A 308 14.26 -27.97 0.33
C PHE A 308 12.82 -28.10 -0.15
N GLN A 309 12.34 -27.16 -0.98
CA GLN A 309 11.04 -27.28 -1.61
C GLN A 309 11.00 -28.47 -2.59
N GLU A 310 12.03 -28.64 -3.41
CA GLU A 310 12.17 -29.80 -4.28
C GLU A 310 12.29 -31.10 -3.47
N LEU A 311 13.07 -31.08 -2.39
CA LEU A 311 13.25 -32.23 -1.50
C LEU A 311 11.92 -32.66 -0.86
N VAL A 312 11.11 -31.73 -0.34
CA VAL A 312 9.80 -32.05 0.25
C VAL A 312 8.82 -32.59 -0.80
N LYS A 313 8.89 -32.11 -2.06
CA LYS A 313 8.07 -32.68 -3.16
C LYS A 313 8.45 -34.14 -3.45
N LYS A 314 9.75 -34.47 -3.37
CA LYS A 314 10.27 -35.83 -3.62
C LYS A 314 10.13 -36.77 -2.42
N THR A 315 10.28 -36.26 -1.20
CA THR A 315 10.17 -37.01 0.05
C THR A 315 9.25 -36.29 1.06
N PRO A 316 7.92 -36.38 0.89
CA PRO A 316 6.97 -35.68 1.76
C PRO A 316 6.97 -36.16 3.21
N ASP A 317 7.52 -37.34 3.50
CA ASP A 317 7.53 -37.92 4.84
C ASP A 317 8.79 -37.58 5.66
N ASP A 318 9.82 -36.97 5.06
CA ASP A 318 11.05 -36.57 5.78
C ASP A 318 10.78 -35.34 6.68
N PRO A 319 10.85 -35.49 8.02
CA PRO A 319 10.61 -34.38 8.94
C PRO A 319 11.71 -33.31 8.87
N ASP A 320 12.95 -33.68 8.56
CA ASP A 320 14.06 -32.72 8.48
C ASP A 320 13.88 -31.83 7.25
N ALA A 321 13.46 -32.40 6.12
CA ALA A 321 13.20 -31.65 4.90
C ALA A 321 12.12 -30.57 5.14
N LYS A 322 11.07 -30.90 5.90
CA LYS A 322 10.03 -29.93 6.31
C LYS A 322 10.57 -28.85 7.23
N ASN A 323 11.34 -29.24 8.25
CA ASN A 323 11.90 -28.29 9.21
C ASN A 323 12.89 -27.32 8.53
N PHE A 324 13.74 -27.82 7.64
CA PHE A 324 14.67 -26.99 6.88
C PHE A 324 13.97 -26.13 5.83
N LEU A 325 12.86 -26.59 5.23
CA LEU A 325 12.03 -25.75 4.37
C LEU A 325 11.47 -24.55 5.16
N ILE A 326 10.94 -24.77 6.36
CA ILE A 326 10.41 -23.68 7.21
C ILE A 326 11.54 -22.70 7.61
N ALA A 327 12.71 -23.22 7.99
CA ALA A 327 13.86 -22.40 8.37
C ALA A 327 14.38 -21.56 7.19
N SER A 328 14.53 -22.19 6.02
CA SER A 328 14.98 -21.51 4.80
C SER A 328 13.97 -20.51 4.27
N GLU A 329 12.67 -20.79 4.38
CA GLU A 329 11.62 -19.83 4.06
C GLU A 329 11.69 -18.59 4.97
N LYS A 330 11.90 -18.79 6.27
CA LYS A 330 12.07 -17.66 7.22
C LYS A 330 13.27 -16.80 6.85
N GLY A 331 14.44 -17.40 6.61
CA GLY A 331 15.64 -16.65 6.20
C GLY A 331 15.49 -15.96 4.83
N THR A 332 14.74 -16.58 3.92
CA THR A 332 14.41 -15.99 2.60
C THR A 332 13.57 -14.73 2.79
N ARG A 333 12.58 -14.74 3.69
CA ARG A 333 11.71 -13.58 3.99
C ARG A 333 12.41 -12.41 4.68
N GLU A 334 13.58 -12.64 5.27
CA GLU A 334 14.40 -11.57 5.88
C GLU A 334 15.20 -10.79 4.81
N THR A 335 15.46 -11.40 3.65
CA THR A 335 16.30 -10.83 2.58
C THR A 335 15.54 -10.53 1.28
N SER A 336 14.39 -11.17 1.08
CA SER A 336 13.54 -11.09 -0.11
C SER A 336 12.08 -11.31 0.25
N PHE A 337 11.17 -11.17 -0.72
CA PHE A 337 9.75 -11.45 -0.52
C PHE A 337 9.17 -12.20 -1.70
N PHE A 338 8.04 -12.88 -1.49
CA PHE A 338 7.37 -13.61 -2.55
C PHE A 338 6.34 -12.73 -3.26
N ILE A 339 6.27 -12.84 -4.60
CA ILE A 339 5.43 -11.99 -5.43
C ILE A 339 3.92 -12.21 -5.19
N ASP A 340 3.53 -13.44 -4.80
CA ASP A 340 2.15 -13.80 -4.49
C ASP A 340 1.59 -13.04 -3.27
N GLU A 341 2.47 -12.60 -2.36
CA GLU A 341 2.09 -11.74 -1.23
C GLU A 341 1.63 -10.33 -1.69
N MET A 342 2.12 -9.85 -2.83
CA MET A 342 1.76 -8.55 -3.38
C MET A 342 0.41 -8.56 -4.10
N GLU A 343 0.12 -9.60 -4.88
CA GLU A 343 -1.15 -9.72 -5.61
C GLU A 343 -2.36 -9.61 -4.68
N MET A 344 -2.22 -10.10 -3.43
CA MET A 344 -3.26 -10.00 -2.42
C MET A 344 -3.41 -8.59 -1.81
N SER A 345 -2.35 -7.78 -1.82
CA SER A 345 -2.25 -6.49 -1.12
C SER A 345 -2.31 -5.25 -2.03
N LEU A 346 -2.22 -5.43 -3.37
CA LEU A 346 -2.36 -4.38 -4.40
C LEU A 346 -3.76 -3.73 -4.46
N ARG A 347 -4.66 -3.98 -3.50
CA ARG A 347 -6.03 -3.45 -3.49
C ARG A 347 -6.13 -1.97 -3.05
N GLN A 348 -5.04 -1.36 -2.60
CA GLN A 348 -5.01 0.04 -2.14
C GLN A 348 -3.73 0.75 -2.61
N ASN A 349 -3.59 1.01 -3.91
CA ASN A 349 -2.33 1.52 -4.47
C ASN A 349 -2.33 3.02 -4.65
N LEU A 350 -1.38 3.72 -4.04
CA LEU A 350 -1.02 5.09 -4.39
C LEU A 350 -0.18 5.14 -5.67
N ALA A 351 -0.81 5.42 -6.82
CA ALA A 351 -0.16 5.83 -8.07
C ALA A 351 0.86 6.98 -7.92
N GLY A 352 2.09 6.78 -8.40
CA GLY A 352 3.08 7.84 -8.63
C GLY A 352 3.66 8.52 -7.38
N ALA A 353 3.83 7.80 -6.27
CA ALA A 353 4.36 8.36 -5.03
C ALA A 353 5.77 8.92 -5.20
N LEU A 354 6.00 10.15 -4.74
CA LEU A 354 7.33 10.76 -4.69
C LEU A 354 7.58 11.25 -3.26
N PHE A 355 8.65 10.76 -2.65
CA PHE A 355 9.08 11.19 -1.32
C PHE A 355 10.50 11.71 -1.38
N SER A 356 10.79 12.71 -0.56
CA SER A 356 12.16 13.15 -0.33
C SER A 356 12.49 12.97 1.14
N LEU A 357 13.56 12.23 1.42
CA LEU A 357 13.99 11.89 2.76
C LEU A 357 15.44 12.34 2.97
N PRO A 358 15.86 12.61 4.21
CA PRO A 358 17.28 12.75 4.51
C PRO A 358 17.99 11.41 4.25
N ALA A 359 19.20 11.47 3.73
CA ALA A 359 20.06 10.29 3.57
C ALA A 359 21.43 10.59 4.19
N GLU A 360 21.90 9.72 5.08
CA GLU A 360 23.27 9.79 5.57
C GLU A 360 24.21 9.25 4.47
N THR A 361 25.14 10.08 4.02
CA THR A 361 26.19 9.66 3.08
C THR A 361 27.32 8.98 3.85
N ARG A 362 28.07 8.05 3.24
CA ARG A 362 29.25 7.37 3.83
C ARG A 362 30.29 8.32 4.45
N SER A 363 30.32 9.59 4.07
CA SER A 363 31.21 10.62 4.61
C SER A 363 30.63 11.39 5.81
N GLY A 364 29.46 11.01 6.35
CA GLY A 364 28.76 11.74 7.40
C GLY A 364 28.10 13.05 6.93
N ALA A 365 28.17 13.35 5.62
CA ALA A 365 27.48 14.49 5.02
C ALA A 365 25.99 14.17 4.80
N GLN A 366 25.12 15.10 5.19
CA GLN A 366 23.68 14.99 4.93
C GLN A 366 23.40 15.14 3.43
N GLY A 367 23.06 14.02 2.80
CA GLY A 367 22.49 13.99 1.45
C GLY A 367 20.96 13.96 1.50
N ARG A 368 20.34 13.86 0.33
CA ARG A 368 18.90 13.60 0.21
C ARG A 368 18.66 12.35 -0.61
N ALA A 369 17.71 11.54 -0.17
CA ALA A 369 17.14 10.48 -0.98
C ALA A 369 15.83 10.96 -1.59
N VAL A 370 15.60 10.61 -2.85
CA VAL A 370 14.34 10.75 -3.56
C VAL A 370 13.84 9.35 -3.89
N LEU A 371 12.64 9.04 -3.42
CA LEU A 371 11.97 7.76 -3.61
C LEU A 371 10.79 7.98 -4.54
N ARG A 372 10.71 7.25 -5.63
CA ARG A 372 9.55 7.22 -6.52
C ARG A 372 8.92 5.82 -6.49
N PHE A 373 7.60 5.75 -6.43
CA PHE A 373 6.83 4.52 -6.57
C PHE A 373 5.79 4.72 -7.66
N SER A 374 5.68 3.76 -8.58
CA SER A 374 4.60 3.74 -9.56
C SER A 374 3.27 3.37 -8.92
N GLY A 375 3.29 2.47 -7.93
CA GLY A 375 2.16 2.15 -7.05
C GLY A 375 2.66 1.83 -5.65
N LEU A 376 1.96 2.25 -4.61
CA LEU A 376 2.34 1.99 -3.22
C LEU A 376 1.12 1.61 -2.39
N SER A 377 1.10 0.40 -1.85
CA SER A 377 0.09 -0.10 -0.91
C SER A 377 0.69 -0.15 0.48
N THR A 378 -0.04 0.36 1.48
CA THR A 378 0.45 0.43 2.87
C THR A 378 -0.49 -0.29 3.81
N GLU A 379 0.05 -1.17 4.65
CA GLU A 379 -0.61 -1.80 5.78
C GLU A 379 0.02 -1.31 7.10
N ALA A 380 -0.56 -1.72 8.24
CA ALA A 380 -0.09 -1.29 9.56
C ALA A 380 1.37 -1.68 9.86
N ASP A 381 1.84 -2.80 9.31
CA ASP A 381 3.15 -3.40 9.64
C ASP A 381 4.08 -3.58 8.44
N TYR A 382 3.62 -3.31 7.22
CA TYR A 382 4.42 -3.41 6.00
C TYR A 382 3.79 -2.62 4.86
N ALA A 383 4.58 -2.28 3.85
CA ALA A 383 4.08 -1.69 2.62
C ALA A 383 4.68 -2.37 1.39
N TYR A 384 3.94 -2.37 0.29
CA TYR A 384 4.36 -2.93 -0.99
C TYR A 384 4.38 -1.85 -2.05
N GLY A 385 5.45 -1.83 -2.83
CA GLY A 385 5.65 -0.85 -3.90
C GLY A 385 5.89 -1.51 -5.25
N THR A 386 5.40 -0.89 -6.31
CA THR A 386 5.69 -1.23 -7.71
C THR A 386 6.43 -0.08 -8.39
N GLY A 387 7.31 -0.40 -9.34
CA GLY A 387 8.12 0.57 -10.09
C GLY A 387 8.85 1.54 -9.16
N PHE A 388 9.64 0.98 -8.24
CA PHE A 388 10.40 1.72 -7.25
C PHE A 388 11.66 2.29 -7.87
N GLU A 389 11.89 3.58 -7.67
CA GLU A 389 13.14 4.23 -8.00
C GLU A 389 13.69 4.95 -6.78
N TYR A 390 14.96 4.70 -6.49
CA TYR A 390 15.70 5.35 -5.42
C TYR A 390 16.84 6.14 -6.02
N LEU A 391 16.89 7.42 -5.71
CA LEU A 391 17.97 8.31 -6.09
C LEU A 391 18.55 8.97 -4.83
N SER A 392 19.80 8.69 -4.49
CA SER A 392 20.53 9.41 -3.45
C SER A 392 21.39 10.50 -4.07
N VAL A 393 21.34 11.70 -3.52
CA VAL A 393 22.13 12.87 -3.93
C VAL A 393 22.93 13.43 -2.75
N ASP A 394 24.17 13.83 -3.02
CA ASP A 394 25.02 14.54 -2.07
C ASP A 394 24.53 15.99 -1.85
N SER A 395 25.05 16.66 -0.82
CA SER A 395 24.91 18.08 -0.51
C SER A 395 25.16 19.03 -1.70
N ALA A 396 25.98 18.63 -2.67
CA ALA A 396 26.22 19.34 -3.92
C ALA A 396 25.24 18.98 -5.07
N ALA A 397 24.12 18.31 -4.75
CA ALA A 397 23.09 17.81 -5.69
C ALA A 397 23.62 16.84 -6.77
N ARG A 398 24.76 16.19 -6.53
CA ARG A 398 25.32 15.19 -7.43
C ARG A 398 24.73 13.81 -7.14
N PRO A 399 24.24 13.06 -8.15
CA PRO A 399 23.68 11.73 -7.94
C PRO A 399 24.77 10.76 -7.51
N LEU A 400 24.56 10.10 -6.37
CA LEU A 400 25.46 9.09 -5.80
C LEU A 400 25.03 7.68 -6.17
N ILE A 401 23.74 7.40 -5.99
CA ILE A 401 23.18 6.05 -6.17
C ILE A 401 21.85 6.19 -6.89
N ARG A 402 21.67 5.40 -7.94
CA ARG A 402 20.38 5.18 -8.59
C ARG A 402 20.06 3.70 -8.62
N LEU A 403 18.92 3.34 -8.04
CA LEU A 403 18.41 1.98 -7.99
C LEU A 403 16.98 1.97 -8.54
N ASN A 404 16.71 1.04 -9.46
CA ASN A 404 15.37 0.79 -9.97
C ASN A 404 14.99 -0.65 -9.63
N ALA A 405 13.85 -0.84 -8.98
CA ALA A 405 13.32 -2.17 -8.70
C ALA A 405 11.86 -2.24 -9.16
N PRO A 406 11.47 -3.29 -9.90
CA PRO A 406 10.09 -3.44 -10.34
C PRO A 406 9.13 -3.62 -9.17
N TYR A 407 9.59 -4.28 -8.09
CA TYR A 407 8.81 -4.59 -6.91
C TYR A 407 9.62 -4.41 -5.63
N VAL A 408 8.98 -3.88 -4.58
CA VAL A 408 9.62 -3.71 -3.28
C VAL A 408 8.67 -3.98 -2.11
N LYS A 409 9.23 -4.44 -0.99
CA LYS A 409 8.54 -4.57 0.28
C LYS A 409 9.24 -3.72 1.33
N LEU A 410 8.48 -2.85 2.00
CA LEU A 410 8.95 -2.00 3.09
C LEU A 410 8.56 -2.63 4.43
N LEU A 411 9.52 -2.77 5.34
CA LEU A 411 9.33 -3.36 6.66
C LEU A 411 9.86 -2.41 7.75
N PRO A 412 9.14 -2.24 8.86
CA PRO A 412 9.66 -1.56 10.05
C PRO A 412 10.76 -2.42 10.68
N VAL A 413 11.94 -1.85 10.86
CA VAL A 413 13.06 -2.50 11.56
C VAL A 413 13.63 -1.55 12.60
N THR A 414 14.08 -2.09 13.74
CA THR A 414 14.82 -1.31 14.73
C THR A 414 16.28 -1.77 14.72
N LEU A 415 17.17 -0.92 14.21
CA LEU A 415 18.61 -1.15 14.16
C LEU A 415 19.28 -0.10 15.05
N ASP A 416 20.19 -0.54 15.93
CA ASP A 416 20.94 0.35 16.84
C ASP A 416 20.06 1.32 17.66
N GLY A 417 18.86 0.86 18.05
CA GLY A 417 17.88 1.66 18.79
C GLY A 417 17.15 2.72 17.96
N ARG A 418 17.45 2.86 16.67
CA ARG A 418 16.73 3.72 15.73
C ARG A 418 15.66 2.91 14.99
N ARG A 419 14.46 3.47 14.88
CA ARG A 419 13.38 2.91 14.06
C ARG A 419 13.58 3.36 12.62
N GLN A 420 13.76 2.41 11.72
CA GLN A 420 14.08 2.63 10.32
C GLN A 420 13.18 1.75 9.45
N VAL A 421 13.16 2.04 8.14
CA VAL A 421 12.42 1.23 7.17
C VAL A 421 13.39 0.46 6.31
N LEU A 422 13.28 -0.87 6.36
CA LEU A 422 14.01 -1.79 5.50
C LEU A 422 13.24 -1.98 4.19
N VAL A 423 13.90 -1.77 3.06
CA VAL A 423 13.35 -1.94 1.72
C VAL A 423 13.98 -3.18 1.11
N LEU A 424 13.18 -4.24 1.00
CA LEU A 424 13.50 -5.44 0.27
C LEU A 424 13.22 -5.20 -1.21
N THR A 425 14.24 -5.36 -2.05
CA THR A 425 14.18 -5.07 -3.50
C THR A 425 14.18 -6.31 -4.38
N ARG A 426 14.14 -7.50 -3.77
CA ARG A 426 14.14 -8.80 -4.46
C ARG A 426 12.80 -9.48 -4.26
N ALA A 427 12.08 -9.68 -5.37
CA ALA A 427 10.86 -10.47 -5.40
C ALA A 427 11.11 -11.84 -6.05
N LEU A 428 10.55 -12.89 -5.46
CA LEU A 428 10.73 -14.27 -5.88
C LEU A 428 9.38 -14.93 -6.22
N ASP A 429 9.35 -15.80 -7.22
CA ASP A 429 8.23 -16.71 -7.44
C ASP A 429 8.36 -17.93 -6.51
N ARG A 430 7.28 -18.28 -5.81
CA ARG A 430 7.28 -19.40 -4.87
C ARG A 430 7.46 -20.75 -5.57
N ARG A 431 7.12 -20.87 -6.86
CA ARG A 431 7.08 -22.15 -7.59
C ARG A 431 8.21 -22.30 -8.59
N ASP A 432 8.68 -21.21 -9.17
CA ASP A 432 9.70 -21.20 -10.22
C ASP A 432 10.95 -20.45 -9.76
N GLU A 433 12.08 -21.14 -9.68
CA GLU A 433 13.36 -20.56 -9.27
C GLU A 433 13.88 -19.53 -10.29
N ASN A 434 13.52 -19.67 -11.57
CA ASN A 434 14.03 -18.82 -12.64
C ASN A 434 13.29 -17.49 -12.76
N ARG A 435 12.13 -17.34 -12.11
CA ARG A 435 11.34 -16.11 -12.10
C ARG A 435 11.72 -15.29 -10.87
N ARG A 436 12.67 -14.38 -11.08
CA ARG A 436 13.17 -13.45 -10.06
C ARG A 436 13.13 -12.03 -10.60
N TRP A 437 12.70 -11.11 -9.75
CA TRP A 437 12.75 -9.69 -10.04
C TRP A 437 13.71 -9.04 -9.06
N GLU A 438 14.85 -8.59 -9.58
CA GLU A 438 15.91 -7.98 -8.79
C GLU A 438 16.05 -6.50 -9.15
N ALA A 439 16.71 -5.75 -8.27
CA ALA A 439 17.00 -4.35 -8.52
C ALA A 439 18.08 -4.18 -9.59
N GLU A 440 17.81 -3.31 -10.55
CA GLU A 440 18.79 -2.82 -11.50
C GLU A 440 19.51 -1.60 -10.92
N TRP A 441 20.83 -1.69 -10.87
CA TRP A 441 21.70 -0.58 -10.48
C TRP A 441 22.22 0.06 -11.75
N ASN A 442 22.01 1.36 -11.93
CA ASN A 442 22.62 2.07 -13.07
C ASN A 442 24.06 2.49 -12.68
N PRO A 443 25.10 1.95 -13.34
CA PRO A 443 26.50 2.12 -12.95
C PRO A 443 27.12 3.47 -13.33
N ASP A 444 26.40 4.38 -14.01
CA ASP A 444 26.97 5.63 -14.55
C ASP A 444 27.73 6.50 -13.51
N HIS A 445 27.47 6.31 -12.21
CA HIS A 445 28.14 7.04 -11.13
C HIS A 445 28.62 6.18 -9.94
N THR A 446 28.72 4.87 -10.08
CA THR A 446 29.29 4.01 -9.02
C THR A 446 30.81 4.15 -8.92
N PRO A 447 31.41 4.25 -7.70
CA PRO A 447 32.86 4.12 -7.53
C PRO A 447 33.34 2.76 -8.04
N GLU A 448 34.62 2.67 -8.41
CA GLU A 448 35.34 1.62 -9.18
C GLU A 448 35.24 0.16 -8.67
N SER A 449 34.33 -0.17 -7.78
CA SER A 449 33.98 -1.53 -7.39
C SER A 449 32.47 -1.61 -7.18
N PRO A 450 31.74 -2.52 -7.85
CA PRO A 450 30.35 -2.77 -7.50
C PRO A 450 30.37 -3.19 -6.02
N PRO A 451 29.72 -2.42 -5.14
CA PRO A 451 29.75 -2.80 -3.74
C PRO A 451 29.08 -4.17 -3.59
N GLU A 452 29.56 -4.99 -2.64
CA GLU A 452 28.87 -6.19 -2.14
C GLU A 452 27.38 -5.93 -1.75
N LEU A 453 26.97 -4.64 -1.74
CA LEU A 453 25.61 -4.11 -1.62
C LEU A 453 24.60 -4.56 -2.69
N ALA A 454 24.99 -5.21 -3.79
CA ALA A 454 24.01 -5.84 -4.68
C ALA A 454 23.11 -6.86 -3.94
N SER A 455 23.55 -7.30 -2.75
CA SER A 455 22.91 -8.26 -1.86
C SER A 455 22.26 -7.67 -0.61
N THR A 456 22.39 -6.37 -0.35
CA THR A 456 21.97 -5.78 0.92
C THR A 456 20.63 -5.04 0.74
N PRO A 457 19.63 -5.30 1.59
CA PRO A 457 18.40 -4.53 1.58
C PRO A 457 18.68 -3.04 1.87
N LEU A 458 17.96 -2.16 1.18
CA LEU A 458 18.13 -0.72 1.32
C LEU A 458 17.51 -0.26 2.64
N LEU A 459 18.24 0.55 3.41
CA LEU A 459 17.76 1.08 4.69
C LEU A 459 17.41 2.56 4.53
N LEU A 460 16.18 2.93 4.88
CA LEU A 460 15.73 4.31 4.92
C LEU A 460 15.79 4.82 6.36
N ASP A 461 16.43 5.97 6.55
CA ASP A 461 16.57 6.63 7.87
C ASP A 461 15.31 7.41 8.28
N VAL A 462 14.17 6.72 8.23
CA VAL A 462 12.86 7.24 8.60
C VAL A 462 12.08 6.14 9.31
N SER A 463 11.33 6.50 10.35
CA SER A 463 10.43 5.56 11.03
C SER A 463 9.28 5.14 10.13
N TYR A 464 8.82 3.90 10.23
CA TYR A 464 7.66 3.43 9.47
C TYR A 464 6.39 4.26 9.77
N GLU A 465 6.21 4.71 11.01
CA GLU A 465 5.11 5.61 11.39
C GLU A 465 5.19 6.95 10.63
N ASP A 466 6.38 7.55 10.52
CA ASP A 466 6.58 8.79 9.76
C ASP A 466 6.38 8.57 8.25
N PHE A 467 6.77 7.41 7.73
CA PHE A 467 6.50 7.02 6.35
C PHE A 467 5.00 6.90 6.05
N LEU A 468 4.20 6.35 6.98
CA LEU A 468 2.75 6.30 6.86
C LEU A 468 2.12 7.69 6.88
N ILE A 469 2.64 8.62 7.69
CA ILE A 469 2.18 10.01 7.70
C ILE A 469 2.50 10.69 6.36
N LEU A 470 3.71 10.49 5.81
CA LEU A 470 4.08 10.98 4.48
C LEU A 470 3.13 10.45 3.39
N PHE A 471 2.79 9.16 3.46
CA PHE A 471 1.84 8.54 2.55
C PHE A 471 0.46 9.19 2.62
N ARG A 472 -0.11 9.35 3.82
CA ARG A 472 -1.42 9.99 4.01
C ARG A 472 -1.43 11.46 3.61
N MET A 473 -0.33 12.17 3.89
CA MET A 473 -0.19 13.58 3.53
C MET A 473 -0.27 13.81 2.01
N ARG A 474 0.18 12.84 1.20
CA ARG A 474 0.02 12.91 -0.27
C ARG A 474 -1.44 12.96 -0.72
N ARG A 475 -2.39 12.49 0.11
CA ARG A 475 -3.83 12.60 -0.14
C ARG A 475 -4.44 13.91 0.35
N GLY A 476 -3.69 14.71 1.13
CA GLY A 476 -4.14 16.02 1.61
C GLY A 476 -3.85 16.25 3.09
N LEU A 477 -3.55 17.50 3.43
CA LEU A 477 -3.27 17.93 4.81
C LEU A 477 -4.50 17.81 5.74
N SER A 478 -5.71 17.99 5.19
CA SER A 478 -6.97 17.91 5.93
C SER A 478 -7.28 16.52 6.49
N ASN A 479 -6.65 15.47 5.97
CA ASN A 479 -6.97 14.08 6.27
C ASN A 479 -6.24 13.58 7.51
N LEU A 480 -5.11 14.22 7.85
CA LEU A 480 -4.30 13.85 9.01
C LEU A 480 -5.09 14.08 10.29
N SER A 481 -5.00 13.14 11.23
CA SER A 481 -5.53 13.30 12.58
C SER A 481 -4.69 14.31 13.38
N MET A 482 -5.22 14.76 14.52
CA MET A 482 -4.52 15.72 15.37
C MET A 482 -3.17 15.19 15.86
N GLY A 483 -3.11 13.91 16.23
CA GLY A 483 -1.87 13.26 16.68
C GLY A 483 -0.82 13.19 15.57
N GLU A 484 -1.25 12.82 14.35
CA GLU A 484 -0.38 12.77 13.18
C GLU A 484 0.12 14.16 12.77
N LEU A 485 -0.70 15.21 12.87
CA LEU A 485 -0.25 16.59 12.61
C LEU A 485 0.84 17.03 13.59
N PHE A 486 0.69 16.72 14.88
CA PHE A 486 1.72 17.02 15.88
C PHE A 486 3.01 16.23 15.64
N ALA A 487 2.90 14.95 15.29
CA ALA A 487 4.06 14.13 14.91
C ALA A 487 4.73 14.72 13.66
N ALA A 488 3.95 14.98 12.61
CA ALA A 488 4.38 15.56 11.34
C ALA A 488 5.14 16.87 11.51
N SER A 489 4.62 17.79 12.34
CA SER A 489 5.27 19.08 12.60
C SER A 489 6.68 18.94 13.17
N LYS A 490 6.97 17.86 13.89
CA LYS A 490 8.27 17.62 14.53
C LYS A 490 9.23 16.82 13.64
N THR A 491 8.72 15.82 12.92
CA THR A 491 9.56 14.84 12.21
C THR A 491 9.72 15.16 10.73
N LEU A 492 8.67 15.69 10.07
CA LEU A 492 8.67 15.87 8.61
C LEU A 492 9.40 17.13 8.12
N GLY A 493 9.84 18.00 9.03
CA GLY A 493 10.79 19.06 8.70
C GLY A 493 12.06 18.49 8.04
N ASN A 494 12.53 17.34 8.53
CA ASN A 494 13.72 16.67 7.98
C ASN A 494 13.45 16.07 6.58
N ALA A 495 12.20 15.75 6.26
CA ALA A 495 11.78 15.30 4.94
C ALA A 495 11.62 16.45 3.92
N GLY A 496 11.97 17.69 4.29
CA GLY A 496 11.89 18.87 3.41
C GLY A 496 10.50 19.51 3.34
N TYR A 497 9.59 19.14 4.23
CA TYR A 497 8.33 19.87 4.39
C TYR A 497 8.52 21.06 5.32
N ILE A 498 7.68 22.09 5.13
CA ILE A 498 7.68 23.30 5.94
C ILE A 498 6.86 23.02 7.22
N PRO A 499 7.46 22.95 8.42
CA PRO A 499 6.75 22.62 9.65
C PRO A 499 5.57 23.56 9.95
N GLN A 500 5.71 24.83 9.57
CA GLN A 500 4.73 25.89 9.82
C GLN A 500 3.37 25.61 9.15
N THR A 501 3.33 24.83 8.07
CA THR A 501 2.07 24.44 7.42
C THR A 501 1.26 23.51 8.33
N PHE A 502 1.90 22.55 8.99
CA PHE A 502 1.24 21.64 9.95
C PHE A 502 0.84 22.39 11.22
N GLU A 503 1.72 23.26 11.72
CA GLU A 503 1.47 24.09 12.90
C GLU A 503 0.26 25.02 12.71
N THR A 504 0.12 25.61 11.52
CA THR A 504 -1.03 26.44 11.16
C THR A 504 -2.32 25.63 11.13
N GLU A 505 -2.30 24.44 10.52
CA GLU A 505 -3.48 23.56 10.47
C GLU A 505 -3.93 23.12 11.88
N ILE A 506 -2.97 22.83 12.77
CA ILE A 506 -3.22 22.56 14.19
C ILE A 506 -3.93 23.74 14.86
N LEU A 507 -3.42 24.96 14.67
CA LEU A 507 -4.02 26.17 15.24
C LEU A 507 -5.41 26.44 14.68
N ASN A 508 -5.63 26.20 13.39
CA ASN A 508 -6.94 26.37 12.76
C ASN A 508 -7.97 25.42 13.36
N ARG A 509 -7.60 24.15 13.55
CA ARG A 509 -8.51 23.15 14.12
C ARG A 509 -8.84 23.44 15.58
N LEU A 510 -7.84 23.76 16.38
CA LEU A 510 -8.04 24.13 17.78
C LEU A 510 -8.83 25.44 17.90
N GLY A 511 -8.48 26.45 17.10
CA GLY A 511 -9.17 27.72 17.03
C GLY A 511 -10.65 27.54 16.71
N ALA A 512 -10.99 26.77 15.66
CA ALA A 512 -12.37 26.50 15.28
C ALA A 512 -13.18 25.86 16.43
N VAL A 513 -12.58 24.94 17.20
CA VAL A 513 -13.24 24.27 18.33
C VAL A 513 -13.38 25.21 19.53
N PHE A 514 -12.32 25.91 19.93
CA PHE A 514 -12.34 26.76 21.12
C PHE A 514 -13.15 28.04 20.94
N PHE A 515 -13.14 28.65 19.75
CA PHE A 515 -13.96 29.83 19.46
C PHE A 515 -15.46 29.50 19.30
N PHE A 516 -15.82 28.23 19.11
CA PHE A 516 -17.22 27.84 18.97
C PHE A 516 -18.03 28.04 20.26
N LEU A 517 -17.45 27.78 21.44
CA LEU A 517 -18.12 27.99 22.73
C LEU A 517 -18.49 29.47 23.01
N PRO A 518 -17.57 30.45 22.92
CA PRO A 518 -17.96 31.85 23.10
C PRO A 518 -18.98 32.30 22.06
N MET A 519 -18.92 31.80 20.82
CA MET A 519 -19.93 32.09 19.80
C MET A 519 -21.32 31.55 20.15
N THR A 520 -21.43 30.33 20.71
CA THR A 520 -22.73 29.78 21.14
C THR A 520 -23.33 30.58 22.29
N ILE A 521 -22.50 31.08 23.21
CA ILE A 521 -22.95 31.98 24.28
C ILE A 521 -23.42 33.32 23.68
N VAL A 522 -22.68 33.92 22.75
CA VAL A 522 -23.11 35.16 22.06
C VAL A 522 -24.41 34.96 21.27
N ALA A 523 -24.58 33.81 20.62
CA ALA A 523 -25.84 33.47 19.96
C ALA A 523 -26.99 33.36 20.98
N LEU A 524 -26.78 32.74 22.13
CA LEU A 524 -27.76 32.69 23.21
C LEU A 524 -28.15 34.09 23.69
N ILE A 525 -27.17 34.98 23.88
CA ILE A 525 -27.35 36.40 24.23
C ILE A 525 -28.19 37.13 23.18
N ALA A 526 -27.89 36.92 21.89
CA ALA A 526 -28.66 37.50 20.80
C ALA A 526 -30.10 37.01 20.81
N GLY A 527 -30.33 35.70 20.97
CA GLY A 527 -31.66 35.12 21.10
C GLY A 527 -32.44 35.72 22.29
N TRP A 528 -31.79 35.90 23.44
CA TRP A 528 -32.42 36.45 24.64
C TRP A 528 -32.75 37.95 24.52
N ARG A 529 -31.85 38.73 23.92
CA ARG A 529 -32.02 40.19 23.73
C ARG A 529 -33.09 40.52 22.70
N TYR A 530 -33.16 39.76 21.61
CA TYR A 530 -34.11 39.96 20.51
C TYR A 530 -35.39 39.12 20.67
N ARG A 531 -35.79 38.79 21.91
CA ARG A 531 -37.02 38.04 22.20
C ARG A 531 -38.26 38.70 21.59
N ALA A 532 -39.12 37.87 21.00
CA ALA A 532 -40.33 38.31 20.35
C ALA A 532 -41.31 38.91 21.37
N LYS A 533 -41.75 40.15 21.13
CA LYS A 533 -42.71 40.86 21.98
C LYS A 533 -44.11 40.22 21.93
N ASN A 534 -44.47 39.61 20.79
CA ASN A 534 -45.72 38.89 20.54
C ASN A 534 -45.42 37.47 19.99
N ARG A 535 -46.40 36.55 20.04
CA ARG A 535 -46.24 35.22 19.43
C ARG A 535 -45.88 35.35 17.95
N PRO A 536 -44.75 34.79 17.50
CA PRO A 536 -44.31 34.95 16.13
C PRO A 536 -45.25 34.18 15.18
N ARG A 537 -45.69 34.86 14.10
CA ARG A 537 -46.51 34.30 13.01
C ARG A 537 -45.61 33.70 11.91
N TYR A 538 -45.99 33.76 10.64
CA TYR A 538 -45.29 33.17 9.48
C TYR A 538 -43.81 33.57 9.32
N PHE A 539 -43.39 34.75 9.80
CA PHE A 539 -41.97 35.17 9.79
C PHE A 539 -41.04 34.19 10.52
N PHE A 540 -41.57 33.40 11.45
CA PHE A 540 -40.83 32.36 12.15
C PHE A 540 -40.28 31.28 11.21
N VAL A 541 -41.10 30.84 10.25
CA VAL A 541 -40.73 29.79 9.29
C VAL A 541 -39.61 30.28 8.36
N LEU A 542 -39.66 31.57 7.98
CA LEU A 542 -38.60 32.19 7.18
C LEU A 542 -37.26 32.26 7.94
N MET A 543 -37.30 32.63 9.22
CA MET A 543 -36.09 32.69 10.06
C MET A 543 -35.45 31.32 10.30
N LEU A 544 -36.23 30.23 10.27
CA LEU A 544 -35.72 28.87 10.38
C LEU A 544 -34.73 28.50 9.25
N ALA A 545 -34.94 29.08 8.06
CA ALA A 545 -34.11 28.85 6.86
C ALA A 545 -33.02 29.91 6.67
N VAL A 546 -33.32 31.19 6.94
CA VAL A 546 -32.37 32.30 6.70
C VAL A 546 -31.23 32.31 7.73
N LEU A 547 -31.54 32.02 8.99
CA LEU A 547 -30.61 32.20 10.09
C LEU A 547 -29.41 31.23 10.07
N PRO A 548 -29.58 29.93 9.73
CA PRO A 548 -28.45 29.05 9.47
C PRO A 548 -27.52 29.56 8.36
N CYS A 549 -28.06 30.11 7.27
CA CYS A 549 -27.24 30.64 6.17
C CYS A 549 -26.40 31.84 6.62
N VAL A 550 -27.01 32.76 7.38
CA VAL A 550 -26.31 33.93 7.94
C VAL A 550 -25.21 33.48 8.92
N PHE A 551 -25.53 32.54 9.82
CA PHE A 551 -24.52 32.03 10.74
C PHE A 551 -23.41 31.24 10.05
N HIS A 552 -23.71 30.51 8.99
CA HIS A 552 -22.69 29.84 8.21
C HIS A 552 -21.69 30.83 7.59
N GLY A 553 -22.18 31.92 7.00
CA GLY A 553 -21.32 33.00 6.50
C GLY A 553 -20.49 33.67 7.61
N LEU A 554 -21.09 33.90 8.78
CA LEU A 554 -20.38 34.43 9.95
C LEU A 554 -19.26 33.48 10.42
N ILE A 555 -19.55 32.18 10.51
CA ILE A 555 -18.57 31.15 10.90
C ILE A 555 -17.42 31.10 9.90
N GLN A 556 -17.68 31.11 8.60
CA GLN A 556 -16.65 31.14 7.58
C GLN A 556 -15.78 32.40 7.66
N ALA A 557 -16.39 33.57 7.88
CA ALA A 557 -15.64 34.81 8.07
C ALA A 557 -14.75 34.74 9.32
N CYS A 558 -15.27 34.23 10.44
CA CYS A 558 -14.47 34.01 11.65
C CYS A 558 -13.33 33.02 11.41
N GLN A 559 -13.57 31.90 10.74
CA GLN A 559 -12.55 30.91 10.41
C GLN A 559 -11.46 31.48 9.48
N ALA A 560 -11.84 32.30 8.51
CA ALA A 560 -10.89 32.97 7.63
C ALA A 560 -10.00 33.97 8.39
N VAL A 561 -10.59 34.74 9.31
CA VAL A 561 -9.83 35.63 10.20
C VAL A 561 -8.88 34.81 11.08
N LEU A 562 -9.37 33.73 11.71
CA LEU A 562 -8.56 32.84 12.53
C LEU A 562 -7.39 32.26 11.74
N ASN A 563 -7.63 31.78 10.52
CA ASN A 563 -6.59 31.25 9.64
C ASN A 563 -5.52 32.29 9.30
N ASN A 564 -5.92 33.47 8.84
CA ASN A 564 -4.98 34.53 8.51
C ASN A 564 -4.17 34.99 9.73
N THR A 565 -4.81 35.11 10.90
CA THR A 565 -4.11 35.43 12.14
C THR A 565 -3.20 34.30 12.62
N GLY A 566 -3.60 33.04 12.43
CA GLY A 566 -2.82 31.85 12.79
C GLY A 566 -1.55 31.72 11.95
N VAL A 567 -1.66 31.92 10.63
CA VAL A 567 -0.50 31.99 9.72
C VAL A 567 0.42 33.14 10.13
N TRP A 568 -0.13 34.33 10.39
CA TRP A 568 0.68 35.47 10.79
C TRP A 568 1.41 35.25 12.13
N LEU A 569 0.73 34.66 13.11
CA LEU A 569 1.29 34.37 14.43
C LEU A 569 2.39 33.28 14.37
N THR A 570 2.17 32.21 13.63
CA THR A 570 3.16 31.12 13.47
C THR A 570 4.44 31.62 12.82
N LEU A 571 4.32 32.46 11.78
CA LEU A 571 5.48 33.04 11.10
C LEU A 571 6.20 34.11 11.95
N SER A 572 5.46 34.91 12.73
CA SER A 572 6.05 36.07 13.43
C SER A 572 6.64 35.73 14.81
N VAL A 573 5.96 34.86 15.58
CA VAL A 573 6.28 34.62 17.01
C VAL A 573 6.64 33.15 17.28
N GLY A 574 6.38 32.26 16.32
CA GLY A 574 6.58 30.82 16.46
C GLY A 574 5.38 30.10 17.11
N PHE A 575 5.30 28.79 16.90
CA PHE A 575 4.15 27.97 17.26
C PHE A 575 3.76 27.95 18.75
N PRO A 576 4.68 27.80 19.72
CA PRO A 576 4.31 27.75 21.13
C PRO A 576 3.61 29.04 21.61
N TRP A 577 4.11 30.19 21.18
CA TRP A 577 3.53 31.49 21.52
C TRP A 577 2.23 31.75 20.76
N ALA A 578 2.16 31.36 19.49
CA ALA A 578 0.92 31.43 18.71
C ALA A 578 -0.22 30.64 19.40
N LEU A 579 0.10 29.47 19.94
CA LEU A 579 -0.84 28.64 20.71
C LEU A 579 -1.27 29.34 22.00
N VAL A 580 -0.34 29.87 22.80
CA VAL A 580 -0.65 30.64 24.02
C VAL A 580 -1.54 31.86 23.72
N ILE A 581 -1.23 32.62 22.67
CA ILE A 581 -2.01 33.79 22.24
C ILE A 581 -3.42 33.35 21.82
N CYS A 582 -3.56 32.26 21.06
CA CYS A 582 -4.86 31.73 20.66
C CYS A 582 -5.69 31.32 21.89
N PHE A 583 -5.09 30.61 22.86
CA PHE A 583 -5.77 30.25 24.10
C PHE A 583 -6.16 31.48 24.93
N ALA A 584 -5.27 32.46 25.07
CA ALA A 584 -5.58 33.70 25.77
C ALA A 584 -6.73 34.48 25.10
N ALA A 585 -6.72 34.58 23.76
CA ALA A 585 -7.78 35.22 23.01
C ALA A 585 -9.14 34.53 23.18
N THR A 586 -9.16 33.18 23.15
CA THR A 586 -10.40 32.42 23.40
C THR A 586 -10.90 32.60 24.83
N ALA A 587 -10.01 32.59 25.83
CA ALA A 587 -10.37 32.81 27.22
C ALA A 587 -10.92 34.22 27.45
N ILE A 588 -10.29 35.25 26.89
CA ILE A 588 -10.78 36.63 26.93
C ILE A 588 -12.15 36.74 26.27
N SER A 589 -12.32 36.13 25.09
CA SER A 589 -13.61 36.11 24.39
C SER A 589 -14.70 35.41 25.19
N LEU A 590 -14.36 34.32 25.90
CA LEU A 590 -15.30 33.59 26.76
C LEU A 590 -15.70 34.42 27.98
N VAL A 591 -14.74 35.05 28.66
CA VAL A 591 -15.00 35.94 29.80
C VAL A 591 -15.87 37.12 29.36
N LEU A 592 -15.55 37.75 28.23
CA LEU A 592 -16.36 38.84 27.68
C LEU A 592 -17.78 38.38 27.35
N ALA A 593 -17.95 37.20 26.74
CA ALA A 593 -19.26 36.63 26.45
C ALA A 593 -20.06 36.36 27.74
N LEU A 594 -19.42 35.85 28.79
CA LEU A 594 -20.06 35.61 30.10
C LEU A 594 -20.45 36.93 30.78
N ILE A 595 -19.59 37.96 30.75
CA ILE A 595 -19.92 39.28 31.27
C ILE A 595 -21.13 39.86 30.53
N LEU A 596 -21.14 39.76 29.19
CA LEU A 596 -22.27 40.20 28.37
C LEU A 596 -23.55 39.42 28.66
N LEU A 597 -23.46 38.12 28.98
CA LEU A 597 -24.59 37.30 29.38
C LEU A 597 -25.18 37.79 30.71
N VAL A 598 -24.33 38.09 31.70
CA VAL A 598 -24.75 38.57 33.03
C VAL A 598 -25.26 40.01 32.98
N ALA A 599 -24.74 40.85 32.09
CA ALA A 599 -25.15 42.24 31.92
C ALA A 599 -26.51 42.41 31.23
N GLN A 600 -27.16 41.32 30.79
CA GLN A 600 -28.48 41.37 30.16
C GLN A 600 -29.56 41.80 31.19
N ARG A 601 -30.28 42.89 30.88
CA ARG A 601 -31.46 43.39 31.61
C ARG A 601 -32.76 43.04 30.91
#